data_AF-A0A9J6GRB5-F1
#
_entry.id   AF-A0A9J6GRB5-F1
#
_cell.length_a   1.000
_cell.length_b   1.000
_cell.length_c   1.000
_cell.angle_alpha   90.00
_cell.angle_beta   90.00
_cell.angle_gamma   90.00
#
_symmetry.space_group_name_H-M   'P 1'
#
loop_
_entity.id
_entity.type
_entity.pdbx_description
1 polymer ?
#
loop_
_entity_poly.entity_id
_entity_poly.type
_entity_poly.pdbx_seq_one_letter_code
_entity_poly.pdbx_strand_id
1 'polypeptide(L)'
;MGTELKVDLLGAIQMLTGAWRDVKTDAVTNCFRKAGFGTAELEETGEDGDEERIDDAFRELSTLFPAAVPPEVSADDFVEVDCNVQAVASLAGEDIVAAVAGTQDVQADS
;
A
#
# COMPACT_ATOMS: atom_id res chain seq x y z
N MET A 1 -23.71 29.17 12.68
CA MET A 1 -24.43 28.43 11.63
C MET A 1 -23.41 27.58 10.89
N GLY A 2 -23.34 26.28 11.18
CA GLY A 2 -22.49 25.35 10.42
C GLY A 2 -23.21 24.95 9.15
N THR A 3 -22.60 25.17 8.00
CA THR A 3 -23.12 24.73 6.70
C THR A 3 -22.98 23.21 6.60
N GLU A 4 -24.09 22.50 6.53
CA GLU A 4 -24.11 21.07 6.23
C GLU A 4 -23.66 20.86 4.78
N LEU A 5 -22.46 20.30 4.59
CA LEU A 5 -21.94 19.95 3.27
C LEU A 5 -22.58 18.64 2.81
N LYS A 6 -23.68 18.75 2.06
CA LYS A 6 -24.28 17.62 1.35
C LYS A 6 -23.51 17.38 0.06
N VAL A 7 -22.55 16.45 0.11
CA VAL A 7 -21.78 15.98 -1.04
C VAL A 7 -22.20 14.54 -1.34
N ASP A 8 -22.58 14.26 -2.57
CA ASP A 8 -22.81 12.89 -3.03
C ASP A 8 -21.49 12.13 -3.23
N LEU A 9 -21.55 10.80 -3.31
CA LEU A 9 -20.37 9.94 -3.41
C LEU A 9 -19.49 10.30 -4.62
N LEU A 10 -20.12 10.62 -5.76
CA LEU A 10 -19.39 10.98 -6.97
C LEU A 10 -18.66 12.31 -6.79
N GLY A 11 -19.31 13.30 -6.19
CA GLY A 11 -18.74 14.58 -5.81
C GLY A 11 -17.57 14.42 -4.85
N ALA A 12 -17.68 13.54 -3.86
CA ALA A 12 -16.57 13.25 -2.93
C ALA A 12 -15.35 12.67 -3.66
N ILE A 13 -15.56 11.70 -4.57
CA ILE A 13 -14.48 11.09 -5.35
C ILE A 13 -13.81 12.13 -6.27
N GLN A 14 -14.60 12.97 -6.92
CA GLN A 14 -14.09 14.04 -7.78
C GLN A 14 -13.30 15.08 -6.99
N MET A 15 -13.79 15.48 -5.81
CA MET A 15 -13.09 16.39 -4.91
C MET A 15 -11.77 15.80 -4.41
N LEU A 16 -11.76 14.52 -4.00
CA LEU A 16 -10.54 13.83 -3.57
C LEU A 16 -9.53 13.75 -4.72
N THR A 17 -9.99 13.40 -5.92
CA THR A 17 -9.15 13.30 -7.12
C THR A 17 -8.56 14.66 -7.49
N GLY A 18 -9.36 15.72 -7.43
CA GLY A 18 -8.89 17.09 -7.67
C GLY A 18 -7.88 17.53 -6.63
N ALA A 19 -8.17 17.32 -5.34
CA ALA A 19 -7.25 17.65 -4.26
C ALA A 19 -5.90 16.94 -4.41
N TRP A 20 -5.89 15.65 -4.79
CA TRP A 20 -4.65 14.91 -5.05
C TRP A 20 -3.89 15.42 -6.27
N ARG A 21 -4.57 15.82 -7.33
CA ARG A 21 -3.92 16.43 -8.51
C ARG A 21 -3.26 17.77 -8.20
N ASP A 22 -3.80 18.52 -7.25
CA ASP A 22 -3.27 19.82 -6.84
C ASP A 22 -2.06 19.70 -5.89
N VAL A 23 -1.80 18.50 -5.35
CA VAL A 23 -0.60 18.25 -4.53
C VAL A 23 0.63 18.32 -5.42
N LYS A 24 1.50 19.30 -5.15
CA LYS A 24 2.81 19.41 -5.81
C LYS A 24 3.69 18.22 -5.44
N THR A 25 4.45 17.71 -6.41
CA THR A 25 5.46 16.67 -6.18
C THR A 25 6.42 17.04 -5.05
N ASP A 26 6.84 18.30 -4.97
CA ASP A 26 7.69 18.80 -3.87
C ASP A 26 7.06 18.62 -2.49
N ALA A 27 5.73 18.73 -2.37
CA ALA A 27 5.06 18.51 -1.10
C ALA A 27 5.16 17.05 -0.67
N VAL A 28 4.98 16.12 -1.62
CA VAL A 28 5.16 14.67 -1.41
C VAL A 28 6.61 14.37 -1.03
N THR A 29 7.59 14.83 -1.83
CA THR A 29 9.02 14.65 -1.57
C THR A 29 9.43 15.18 -0.21
N ASN A 30 8.91 16.35 0.20
CA ASN A 30 9.20 16.93 1.51
C ASN A 30 8.62 16.10 2.67
N CYS A 31 7.45 15.47 2.49
CA CYS A 31 6.88 14.56 3.48
C CYS A 31 7.77 13.33 3.68
N PHE A 32 8.21 12.70 2.58
CA PHE A 32 9.15 11.57 2.62
C PHE A 32 10.47 11.98 3.29
N ARG A 33 11.02 13.14 2.91
CA ARG A 33 12.24 13.68 3.54
C ARG A 33 12.11 13.90 5.04
N LYS A 34 10.98 14.47 5.49
CA LYS A 34 10.72 14.68 6.92
C LYS A 34 10.55 13.37 7.69
N ALA A 35 10.08 12.31 7.05
CA ALA A 35 9.97 10.99 7.62
C ALA A 35 11.30 10.20 7.61
N GLY A 36 12.39 10.80 7.11
CA GLY A 36 13.72 10.18 7.06
C GLY A 36 14.00 9.38 5.78
N PHE A 37 13.09 9.42 4.80
CA PHE A 37 13.33 8.83 3.47
C PHE A 37 14.08 9.84 2.58
N GLY A 38 15.08 9.39 1.82
CA GLY A 38 15.84 10.26 0.89
C GLY A 38 17.15 10.84 1.44
N THR A 39 17.63 10.35 2.58
CA THR A 39 19.04 10.51 3.00
C THR A 39 19.78 9.20 2.89
N ALA A 40 20.10 8.81 1.66
CA ALA A 40 21.25 7.99 1.30
C ALA A 40 21.39 8.07 -0.20
N GLU A 41 22.62 8.21 -0.67
CA GLU A 41 23.04 8.06 -2.05
C GLU A 41 22.53 6.71 -2.58
N LEU A 42 21.34 6.70 -3.16
CA LEU A 42 20.88 5.63 -4.02
C LEU A 42 20.97 6.20 -5.41
N GLU A 43 22.13 5.97 -6.03
CA GLU A 43 22.24 6.02 -7.48
C GLU A 43 21.10 5.16 -8.03
N GLU A 44 20.14 5.81 -8.69
CA GLU A 44 19.17 5.14 -9.56
C GLU A 44 19.98 4.40 -10.63
N THR A 45 20.21 3.11 -10.40
CA THR A 45 20.52 2.16 -11.46
C THR A 45 19.19 1.50 -11.79
N GLY A 46 18.56 2.03 -12.84
CA GLY A 46 17.35 1.44 -13.40
C GLY A 46 17.62 0.04 -13.90
N GLU A 47 16.63 -0.82 -13.68
CA GLU A 47 16.25 -1.95 -14.53
C GLU A 47 17.41 -2.91 -14.87
N ASP A 48 17.84 -3.69 -13.85
CA ASP A 48 18.42 -5.05 -13.94
C ASP A 48 19.11 -5.49 -12.62
N GLY A 49 19.17 -4.61 -11.59
CA GLY A 49 19.90 -4.87 -10.33
C GLY A 49 19.07 -5.21 -9.08
N ASP A 50 17.75 -5.41 -9.19
CA ASP A 50 16.89 -5.56 -8.01
C ASP A 50 17.07 -6.91 -7.28
N GLU A 51 17.30 -8.01 -8.00
CA GLU A 51 17.57 -9.33 -7.40
C GLU A 51 18.94 -9.37 -6.71
N GLU A 52 19.99 -8.84 -7.35
CA GLU A 52 21.35 -8.78 -6.81
C GLU A 52 21.41 -7.94 -5.52
N ARG A 53 20.60 -6.87 -5.46
CA ARG A 53 20.50 -6.00 -4.29
C ARG A 53 19.77 -6.64 -3.12
N ILE A 54 18.77 -7.49 -3.37
CA ILE A 54 18.06 -8.25 -2.33
C ILE A 54 18.96 -9.34 -1.77
N ASP A 55 19.68 -10.07 -2.62
CA ASP A 55 20.62 -11.11 -2.20
C ASP A 55 21.76 -10.55 -1.33
N ASP A 56 22.30 -9.40 -1.69
CA ASP A 56 23.34 -8.73 -0.90
C ASP A 56 22.80 -8.23 0.44
N ALA A 57 21.60 -7.63 0.47
CA ALA A 57 20.95 -7.20 1.70
C ALA A 57 20.59 -8.39 2.62
N PHE A 58 20.11 -9.50 2.05
CA PHE A 58 19.79 -10.72 2.79
C PHE A 58 21.05 -11.38 3.35
N ARG A 59 22.16 -11.36 2.60
CA ARG A 59 23.48 -11.80 3.07
C ARG A 59 23.99 -10.93 4.22
N GLU A 60 23.84 -9.61 4.13
CA GLU A 60 24.18 -8.69 5.22
C GLU A 60 23.36 -8.99 6.48
N LEU A 61 22.04 -9.15 6.34
CA LEU A 61 21.15 -9.52 7.45
C LEU A 61 21.56 -10.84 8.11
N SER A 62 21.85 -11.87 7.30
CA SER A 62 22.26 -13.20 7.77
C SER A 62 23.61 -13.17 8.51
N THR A 63 24.53 -12.31 8.06
CA THR A 63 25.86 -12.18 8.68
C THR A 63 25.83 -11.34 9.96
N LEU A 64 25.05 -10.26 9.99
CA LEU A 64 24.92 -9.38 11.17
C LEU A 64 24.03 -9.98 12.26
N PHE A 65 23.02 -10.77 11.88
CA PHE A 65 22.01 -11.32 12.78
C PHE A 65 21.78 -12.83 12.56
N PRO A 66 22.79 -13.68 12.81
CA PRO A 66 22.72 -15.12 12.54
C PRO A 66 21.69 -15.87 13.41
N ALA A 67 21.21 -15.26 14.50
CA ALA A 67 20.14 -15.82 15.31
C ALA A 67 18.73 -15.50 14.76
N ALA A 68 18.61 -14.52 13.87
CA ALA A 68 17.35 -14.06 13.29
C ALA A 68 17.05 -14.70 11.93
N VAL A 69 18.08 -15.16 11.21
CA VAL A 69 17.94 -15.86 9.93
C VAL A 69 18.35 -17.33 10.10
N PRO A 70 17.39 -18.27 10.11
CA PRO A 70 17.71 -19.70 10.13
C PRO A 70 18.52 -20.09 8.87
N PRO A 71 19.48 -21.01 8.98
CA PRO A 71 20.37 -21.36 7.88
C PRO A 71 19.66 -22.06 6.71
N GLU A 72 18.44 -22.54 6.90
CA GLU A 72 17.62 -23.18 5.87
C GLU A 72 16.79 -22.18 5.05
N VAL A 73 16.74 -20.90 5.45
CA VAL A 73 15.91 -19.88 4.79
C VAL A 73 16.72 -19.20 3.69
N SER A 74 16.26 -19.31 2.45
CA SER A 74 16.81 -18.57 1.32
C SER A 74 16.27 -17.15 1.24
N ALA A 75 16.90 -16.30 0.42
CA ALA A 75 16.40 -14.95 0.15
C ALA A 75 14.99 -14.99 -0.47
N ASP A 76 14.75 -15.93 -1.38
CA ASP A 76 13.42 -16.14 -1.99
C ASP A 76 12.38 -16.54 -0.95
N ASP A 77 12.70 -17.48 -0.05
CA ASP A 77 11.79 -17.88 1.04
C ASP A 77 11.44 -16.69 1.95
N PHE A 78 12.40 -15.77 2.16
CA PHE A 78 12.19 -14.58 2.97
C PHE A 78 11.29 -13.55 2.27
N VAL A 79 11.45 -13.37 0.96
CA VAL A 79 10.63 -12.44 0.17
C VAL A 79 9.22 -12.98 -0.04
N GLU A 80 9.08 -14.27 -0.33
CA GLU A 80 7.79 -14.88 -0.69
C GLU A 80 6.93 -15.27 0.52
N VAL A 81 7.42 -15.03 1.74
CA VAL A 81 6.78 -15.49 2.98
C VAL A 81 5.32 -15.04 3.13
N ASP A 82 4.96 -13.88 2.57
CA ASP A 82 3.62 -13.31 2.64
C ASP A 82 2.80 -13.45 1.34
N CYS A 83 3.39 -13.99 0.26
CA CYS A 83 2.76 -14.05 -1.06
C CYS A 83 1.50 -14.92 -1.12
N ASN A 84 1.38 -15.90 -0.21
CA ASN A 84 0.20 -16.76 -0.08
C ASN A 84 -0.59 -16.53 1.21
N VAL A 85 -0.41 -15.37 1.84
CA VAL A 85 -1.21 -14.98 3.00
C VAL A 85 -2.49 -14.31 2.50
N GLN A 86 -3.64 -14.89 2.86
CA GLN A 86 -4.93 -14.30 2.58
C GLN A 86 -5.10 -13.00 3.40
N ALA A 87 -4.70 -11.86 2.84
CA ALA A 87 -4.78 -10.55 3.47
C ALA A 87 -6.20 -9.95 3.44
N VAL A 88 -7.07 -10.46 2.58
CA VAL A 88 -8.45 -9.99 2.41
C VAL A 88 -9.43 -11.16 2.39
N ALA A 89 -10.67 -10.91 2.84
CA ALA A 89 -11.73 -11.89 2.72
C ALA A 89 -11.88 -12.30 1.24
N SER A 90 -11.92 -13.61 0.98
CA SER A 90 -12.22 -14.15 -0.34
C SER A 90 -13.74 -14.08 -0.50
N LEU A 91 -14.22 -12.96 -1.03
CA LEU A 91 -15.62 -12.77 -1.36
C LEU A 91 -15.84 -13.29 -2.78
N ALA A 92 -16.81 -14.19 -2.95
CA ALA A 92 -17.30 -14.50 -4.28
C ALA A 92 -18.02 -13.25 -4.84
N GLY A 93 -18.09 -13.13 -6.17
CA GLY A 93 -18.77 -11.98 -6.80
C GLY A 93 -20.23 -11.82 -6.31
N GLU A 94 -20.89 -12.93 -6.01
CA GLU A 94 -22.23 -12.98 -5.40
C GLU A 94 -22.30 -12.34 -4.01
N ASP A 95 -21.26 -12.47 -3.18
CA ASP A 95 -21.20 -11.84 -1.86
C ASP A 95 -21.05 -10.31 -1.96
N ILE A 96 -20.29 -9.84 -2.95
CA ILE A 96 -20.13 -8.42 -3.24
C ILE A 96 -21.47 -7.82 -3.70
N VAL A 97 -22.15 -8.51 -4.62
CA VAL A 97 -23.47 -8.09 -5.12
C VAL A 97 -24.50 -8.08 -3.99
N ALA A 98 -24.52 -9.10 -3.13
CA ALA A 98 -25.41 -9.17 -1.98
C ALA A 98 -25.15 -8.04 -0.97
N ALA A 99 -23.88 -7.71 -0.69
CA ALA A 99 -23.51 -6.61 0.19
C ALA A 99 -23.98 -5.24 -0.34
N VAL A 100 -23.92 -5.02 -1.67
CA VAL A 100 -24.36 -3.78 -2.29
C VAL A 100 -25.89 -3.72 -2.42
N ALA A 101 -26.52 -4.83 -2.83
CA ALA A 101 -27.98 -4.89 -3.01
C ALA A 101 -28.74 -4.80 -1.68
N GLY A 102 -28.22 -5.42 -0.61
CA GLY A 102 -28.84 -5.39 0.72
C GLY A 102 -28.84 -4.01 1.40
N THR A 103 -28.12 -3.03 0.86
CA THR A 103 -28.14 -1.65 1.37
C THR A 103 -29.26 -0.79 0.79
N GLN A 104 -30.02 -1.28 -0.19
CA GLN A 104 -31.05 -0.48 -0.89
C GLN A 104 -32.47 -0.57 -0.28
N ASP A 105 -32.71 -1.40 0.74
CA ASP A 105 -34.08 -1.67 1.27
C ASP A 105 -34.46 -0.93 2.57
N VAL A 106 -33.72 0.09 3.03
CA VAL A 106 -34.07 0.80 4.29
C VAL A 106 -34.59 2.23 4.09
N GLN A 107 -34.89 2.67 2.86
CA GLN A 107 -35.51 4.00 2.68
C GLN A 107 -36.61 4.03 1.64
N ALA A 108 -37.64 3.21 1.86
CA ALA A 108 -38.97 3.43 1.33
C ALA A 108 -40.02 2.87 2.30
N ASP A 109 -40.37 3.60 3.36
CA ASP A 109 -41.78 3.85 3.68
C ASP A 109 -41.96 4.93 4.77
N SER A 110 -43.04 5.72 4.58
CA SER A 110 -43.67 6.75 5.44
C SER A 110 -43.08 8.16 5.50
#